data_AF-A0A8C4X150-F1
#
_entry.id   AF-A0A8C4X150-F1
#
_cell.length_a   1.000
_cell.length_b   1.000
_cell.length_c   1.000
_cell.angle_alpha   90.00
_cell.angle_beta   90.00
_cell.angle_gamma   90.00
#
_symmetry.space_group_name_H-M   'P 1'
#
loop_
_entity.id
_entity.type
_entity.pdbx_description
1 polymer ?
#
loop_
_entity_poly.entity_id
_entity_poly.type
_entity_poly.pdbx_seq_one_letter_code
_entity_poly.pdbx_strand_id
1 'polypeptide(L)'
;MTDLASELKGTQGIPFLSYEQFAFRTLFPEKVEQLQTLSLHQKRRTHAKNTAIDDPLLNMNWQPRFPDACGPGVEEGLAQFINLLNNKHFLVIFIHTLEQQKDFSVKDRCYLASWLTANMQGKLEYLTSILKDLLVDLVESSTNKHPKLMLRRTESVVEKMLTNWMSLCMYAFLRDSVGETFFLLLRAIKHQICKGPVDAVTGKAKYTLSEDWLLRENVEAVAMNVNVSFQGSGVDSQTIRILECDSISQIKEKALDTFYRNVHRSQCLTPSSLDIEWIMENGKSKILKDLDNTSKSEGGKKKINTIQHYGIQENASLALSRKDAKVDAGLYQNECDDQIDMENTFHMVHSAEEMPEKSKSKVLPEVYLTRLLSTKGTLHKFVHDLFHAILTYPIERPPLAVKYIFDFLEEQAKRRGVSDAETIHIWKTNSLLLRFWVNILKNPQFVFDVEKTPHMDACLSVLAQALIDACSTSCLTLSKDSPTNKLLFAREIPEFKKLVQDYYEEVQQLPPLSEQEVNSYMAEDFQRYGEVFNTKYAASEIYKYLVRYRHQVLEAMELNQTAQRMQLPNKLSAVLSQIEDPVYENCSEKDETGVMGVSPLSLWLSGHF
;
A
#
# COMPACT_ATOMS: atom_id res chain seq x y z
N MET A 1 -23.54 15.02 15.84
CA MET A 1 -23.21 14.02 14.80
C MET A 1 -23.27 14.59 13.38
N THR A 2 -23.80 15.80 13.15
CA THR A 2 -23.96 16.40 11.81
C THR A 2 -22.78 17.25 11.30
N ASP A 3 -21.86 17.71 12.16
CA ASP A 3 -20.81 18.67 11.75
C ASP A 3 -19.66 18.09 10.93
N LEU A 4 -19.16 16.89 11.25
CA LEU A 4 -17.95 16.36 10.61
C LEU A 4 -18.14 16.07 9.11
N ALA A 5 -19.35 15.64 8.72
CA ALA A 5 -19.64 15.39 7.32
C ALA A 5 -19.77 16.70 6.50
N SER A 6 -20.28 17.79 7.09
CA SER A 6 -20.33 19.10 6.44
C SER A 6 -18.95 19.76 6.37
N GLU A 7 -18.11 19.61 7.41
CA GLU A 7 -16.73 20.12 7.43
C GLU A 7 -15.81 19.40 6.42
N LEU A 8 -16.09 18.12 6.13
CA LEU A 8 -15.32 17.31 5.19
C LEU A 8 -15.86 17.35 3.75
N LYS A 9 -17.12 17.77 3.53
CA LYS A 9 -17.76 17.86 2.21
C LYS A 9 -17.19 19.03 1.38
N GLY A 10 -16.10 18.73 0.69
CA GLY A 10 -15.63 19.44 -0.49
C GLY A 10 -15.16 18.38 -1.48
N THR A 11 -15.97 18.08 -2.49
CA THR A 11 -15.71 17.04 -3.51
C THR A 11 -14.66 17.47 -4.55
N GLN A 12 -14.04 18.65 -4.40
CA GLN A 12 -12.96 19.10 -5.27
C GLN A 12 -11.60 18.69 -4.68
N GLY A 13 -10.92 17.75 -5.33
CA GLY A 13 -9.49 17.48 -5.11
C GLY A 13 -9.13 16.21 -4.31
N ILE A 14 -9.92 15.12 -4.39
CA ILE A 14 -9.46 13.82 -3.86
C ILE A 14 -8.14 13.47 -4.57
N PRO A 15 -7.04 13.25 -3.82
CA PRO A 15 -5.71 13.08 -4.40
C PRO A 15 -5.51 11.66 -4.91
N PHE A 16 -6.37 11.19 -5.82
CA PHE A 16 -6.21 9.89 -6.47
C PHE A 16 -4.86 9.81 -7.17
N LEU A 17 -4.20 8.65 -7.04
CA LEU A 17 -3.06 8.31 -7.86
C LEU A 17 -3.53 7.98 -9.29
N SER A 18 -2.65 8.20 -10.27
CA SER A 18 -2.88 7.72 -11.62
C SER A 18 -3.02 6.19 -11.63
N TYR A 19 -3.67 5.64 -12.67
CA TYR A 19 -3.78 4.19 -12.83
C TYR A 19 -2.41 3.51 -12.83
N GLU A 20 -1.43 4.09 -13.53
CA GLU A 20 -0.04 3.66 -13.55
C GLU A 20 0.56 3.55 -12.14
N GLN A 21 0.43 4.60 -11.34
CA GLN A 21 0.94 4.62 -9.97
C GLN A 21 0.23 3.60 -9.06
N PHE A 22 -1.10 3.48 -9.19
CA PHE A 22 -1.88 2.49 -8.47
C PHE A 22 -1.46 1.07 -8.84
N ALA A 23 -1.36 0.76 -10.13
CA ALA A 23 -0.98 -0.55 -10.63
C ALA A 23 0.45 -0.89 -10.20
N PHE A 24 1.39 0.04 -10.33
CA PHE A 24 2.76 -0.17 -9.84
C PHE A 24 2.80 -0.46 -8.33
N ARG A 25 2.07 0.32 -7.52
CA ARG A 25 2.07 0.18 -6.05
C ARG A 25 1.41 -1.11 -5.57
N THR A 26 0.39 -1.60 -6.27
CA THR A 26 -0.30 -2.85 -5.93
C THR A 26 0.48 -4.09 -6.39
N LEU A 27 1.15 -4.03 -7.55
CA LEU A 27 1.96 -5.11 -8.09
C LEU A 27 3.30 -5.23 -7.33
N PHE A 28 3.96 -4.12 -6.98
CA PHE A 28 5.31 -4.09 -6.40
C PHE A 28 5.39 -3.30 -5.07
N PRO A 29 4.63 -3.68 -4.03
CA PRO A 29 4.57 -2.92 -2.78
C PRO A 29 5.91 -2.81 -2.06
N GLU A 30 6.71 -3.88 -2.04
CA GLU A 30 8.06 -3.87 -1.45
C GLU A 30 9.02 -2.92 -2.18
N LYS A 31 8.94 -2.86 -3.53
CA LYS A 31 9.77 -1.96 -4.34
C LYS A 31 9.44 -0.51 -4.04
N VAL A 32 8.16 -0.19 -3.83
CA VAL A 32 7.71 1.15 -3.43
C VAL A 32 8.26 1.52 -2.06
N GLU A 33 8.21 0.62 -1.09
CA GLU A 33 8.75 0.87 0.26
C GLU A 33 10.26 1.15 0.19
N GLN A 34 11.00 0.37 -0.60
CA GLN A 34 12.42 0.62 -0.87
C GLN A 34 12.67 1.98 -1.53
N LEU A 35 11.92 2.32 -2.57
CA LEU A 35 12.04 3.63 -3.24
C LEU A 35 11.71 4.80 -2.31
N GLN A 36 10.74 4.64 -1.41
CA GLN A 36 10.41 5.64 -0.39
C GLN A 36 11.53 5.83 0.63
N THR A 37 12.14 4.74 1.12
CA THR A 37 13.31 4.82 2.03
C THR A 37 14.53 5.47 1.36
N LEU A 38 14.80 5.14 0.09
CA LEU A 38 15.88 5.76 -0.69
C LEU A 38 15.62 7.24 -0.98
N SER A 39 14.37 7.60 -1.31
CA SER A 39 13.96 8.99 -1.52
C SER A 39 14.11 9.83 -0.25
N LEU A 40 13.85 9.28 0.95
CA LEU A 40 14.12 9.97 2.22
C LEU A 40 15.62 10.27 2.42
N HIS A 41 16.50 9.33 2.03
CA HIS A 41 17.95 9.55 2.08
C HIS A 41 18.46 10.50 0.98
N GLN A 42 17.86 10.49 -0.21
CA GLN A 42 18.22 11.38 -1.32
C GLN A 42 17.64 12.80 -1.18
N LYS A 43 16.43 12.95 -0.61
CA LYS A 43 15.84 14.26 -0.25
C LYS A 43 16.68 15.03 0.78
N ARG A 44 17.51 14.32 1.57
CA ARG A 44 18.55 14.94 2.43
C ARG A 44 19.72 15.53 1.64
N ARG A 45 19.90 15.18 0.36
CA ARG A 45 21.04 15.61 -0.48
C ARG A 45 20.66 16.48 -1.68
N THR A 46 19.44 16.36 -2.23
CA THR A 46 19.01 17.17 -3.38
C THR A 46 17.55 17.61 -3.23
N HIS A 47 17.30 18.92 -3.37
CA HIS A 47 15.96 19.54 -3.34
C HIS A 47 15.15 19.29 -4.64
N ALA A 48 15.29 18.13 -5.27
CA ALA A 48 14.59 17.82 -6.51
C ALA A 48 13.12 17.43 -6.24
N LYS A 49 12.20 18.17 -6.85
CA LYS A 49 10.77 17.86 -6.95
C LYS A 49 10.56 16.77 -8.00
N ASN A 50 10.77 15.50 -7.68
CA ASN A 50 10.32 14.40 -8.55
C ASN A 50 9.23 13.58 -7.86
N THR A 51 8.00 13.79 -8.31
CA THR A 51 6.79 13.02 -7.98
C THR A 51 6.66 11.76 -8.85
N ALA A 52 7.48 11.63 -9.89
CA ALA A 52 7.55 10.45 -10.72
C ALA A 52 8.38 9.37 -10.01
N ILE A 53 7.83 8.17 -9.92
CA ILE A 53 8.60 6.99 -9.55
C ILE A 53 9.57 6.76 -10.70
N ASP A 54 10.85 7.08 -10.51
CA ASP A 54 11.90 6.84 -11.50
C ASP A 54 12.25 5.35 -11.49
N ASP A 55 11.41 4.55 -12.15
CA ASP A 55 11.54 3.11 -12.28
C ASP A 55 11.61 2.72 -13.76
N PRO A 56 12.56 1.85 -14.15
CA PRO A 56 12.63 1.31 -15.51
C PRO A 56 11.32 0.71 -16.01
N LEU A 57 10.49 0.16 -15.13
CA LEU A 57 9.20 -0.41 -15.50
C LEU A 57 8.20 0.66 -15.98
N LEU A 58 8.32 1.89 -15.50
CA LEU A 58 7.44 3.01 -15.87
C LEU A 58 8.02 3.86 -17.00
N ASN A 59 9.31 3.69 -17.30
CA ASN A 59 9.98 4.38 -18.39
C ASN A 59 9.82 3.62 -19.71
N MET A 60 8.88 4.04 -20.57
CA MET A 60 8.68 3.43 -21.91
C MET A 60 9.90 3.55 -22.83
N ASN A 61 10.77 4.52 -22.59
CA ASN A 61 12.01 4.69 -23.34
C ASN A 61 13.17 3.90 -22.75
N TRP A 62 12.95 3.16 -21.66
CA TRP A 62 13.98 2.27 -21.13
C TRP A 62 14.34 1.24 -22.21
N GLN A 63 15.62 1.23 -22.54
CA GLN A 63 16.25 0.17 -23.29
C GLN A 63 17.20 -0.55 -22.34
N PRO A 64 17.40 -1.86 -22.50
CA PRO A 64 18.48 -2.53 -21.81
C PRO A 64 19.79 -1.85 -22.23
N ARG A 65 20.64 -1.48 -21.26
CA ARG A 65 21.92 -0.84 -21.58
C ARG A 65 22.88 -1.94 -22.02
N PHE A 66 23.25 -1.92 -23.30
CA PHE A 66 24.23 -2.79 -23.91
C PHE A 66 25.51 -2.00 -24.22
N PRO A 67 26.71 -2.61 -24.18
CA PRO A 67 27.82 -2.18 -25.02
C PRO A 67 27.36 -2.21 -26.49
N ASP A 68 27.77 -1.23 -27.28
CA ASP A 68 27.31 -1.02 -28.67
C ASP A 68 27.47 -2.27 -29.57
N ALA A 69 28.38 -3.19 -29.23
CA ALA A 69 28.64 -4.44 -29.95
C ALA A 69 27.61 -5.58 -29.68
N CYS A 70 26.88 -5.56 -28.55
CA CYS A 70 25.93 -6.63 -28.16
C CYS A 70 24.46 -6.28 -28.43
N GLY A 71 24.14 -5.01 -28.69
CA GLY A 71 22.78 -4.48 -28.64
C GLY A 71 21.74 -5.19 -29.53
N PRO A 72 22.01 -5.40 -30.83
CA PRO A 72 21.00 -5.91 -31.76
C PRO A 72 20.60 -7.37 -31.49
N GLY A 73 21.58 -8.23 -31.19
CA GLY A 73 21.34 -9.66 -30.95
C GLY A 73 20.53 -9.91 -29.67
N VAL A 74 20.87 -9.21 -28.60
CA VAL A 74 20.17 -9.35 -27.32
C VAL A 74 18.75 -8.77 -27.38
N GLU A 75 18.54 -7.66 -28.09
CA GLU A 75 17.19 -7.12 -28.30
C GLU A 75 16.31 -8.09 -29.08
N GLU A 76 16.85 -8.72 -30.12
CA GLU A 76 16.14 -9.74 -30.89
C GLU A 76 15.85 -10.99 -30.05
N GLY A 77 16.82 -11.46 -29.27
CA GLY A 77 16.63 -12.58 -28.34
C GLY A 77 15.55 -12.29 -27.30
N LEU A 78 15.50 -11.08 -26.74
CA LEU A 78 14.47 -10.67 -25.79
C LEU A 78 13.09 -10.59 -26.46
N ALA A 79 13.01 -10.12 -27.71
CA ALA A 79 11.76 -10.15 -28.47
C ALA A 79 11.26 -11.58 -28.73
N GLN A 80 12.18 -12.51 -29.05
CA GLN A 80 11.86 -13.94 -29.16
C GLN A 80 11.41 -14.54 -27.82
N PHE A 81 12.02 -14.12 -26.70
CA PHE A 81 11.58 -14.53 -25.36
C PHE A 81 10.16 -14.02 -25.05
N ILE A 82 9.84 -12.77 -25.39
CA ILE A 82 8.47 -12.24 -25.26
C ILE A 82 7.48 -13.06 -26.10
N ASN A 83 7.88 -13.52 -27.30
CA ASN A 83 7.05 -14.42 -28.10
C ASN A 83 6.82 -15.78 -27.42
N LEU A 84 7.82 -16.32 -26.71
CA LEU A 84 7.64 -17.51 -25.86
C LEU A 84 6.68 -17.24 -24.70
N LEU A 85 6.77 -16.08 -24.03
CA LEU A 85 5.81 -15.71 -22.97
C LEU A 85 4.36 -15.60 -23.49
N ASN A 86 4.18 -15.21 -24.76
CA ASN A 86 2.88 -15.22 -25.45
C ASN A 86 2.43 -16.61 -25.92
N ASN A 87 3.21 -17.67 -25.67
CA ASN A 87 2.82 -19.04 -25.90
C ASN A 87 2.27 -19.67 -24.62
N LYS A 88 0.98 -19.98 -24.63
CA LYS A 88 0.25 -20.54 -23.47
C LYS A 88 0.90 -21.80 -22.89
N HIS A 89 1.34 -22.72 -23.74
CA HIS A 89 1.97 -23.97 -23.30
C HIS A 89 3.35 -23.74 -22.69
N PHE A 90 4.17 -22.88 -23.29
CA PHE A 90 5.45 -22.48 -22.71
C PHE A 90 5.23 -21.88 -21.31
N LEU A 91 4.35 -20.90 -21.20
CA LEU A 91 4.18 -20.12 -19.98
C LEU A 91 3.67 -20.96 -18.81
N VAL A 92 2.71 -21.86 -19.06
CA VAL A 92 2.20 -22.77 -18.02
C VAL A 92 3.29 -23.74 -17.56
N ILE A 93 4.05 -24.35 -18.47
CA ILE A 93 5.18 -25.22 -18.12
C ILE A 93 6.24 -24.44 -17.33
N PHE A 94 6.57 -23.24 -17.78
CA PHE A 94 7.55 -22.36 -17.14
C PHE A 94 7.16 -22.07 -15.69
N ILE A 95 5.94 -21.61 -15.43
CA ILE A 95 5.45 -21.29 -14.08
C ILE A 95 5.49 -22.54 -13.18
N HIS A 96 4.91 -23.66 -13.63
CA HIS A 96 4.89 -24.90 -12.85
C HIS A 96 6.28 -25.41 -12.52
N THR A 97 7.20 -25.32 -13.48
CA THR A 97 8.59 -25.75 -13.26
C THR A 97 9.26 -24.91 -12.19
N LEU A 98 9.08 -23.59 -12.21
CA LEU A 98 9.65 -22.69 -11.21
C LEU A 98 9.07 -22.93 -9.81
N GLU A 99 7.75 -23.13 -9.70
CA GLU A 99 7.10 -23.37 -8.41
C GLU A 99 7.55 -24.67 -7.71
N GLN A 100 7.97 -25.66 -8.48
CA GLN A 100 8.46 -26.94 -7.97
C GLN A 100 9.86 -26.85 -7.37
N GLN A 101 10.60 -25.77 -7.62
CA GLN A 101 11.96 -25.61 -7.11
C GLN A 101 11.95 -25.26 -5.62
N LYS A 102 12.77 -25.97 -4.83
CA LYS A 102 12.82 -25.80 -3.36
C LYS A 102 13.34 -24.44 -2.92
N ASP A 103 14.19 -23.82 -3.73
CA ASP A 103 14.79 -22.51 -3.49
C ASP A 103 13.98 -21.35 -4.11
N PHE A 104 12.83 -21.64 -4.72
CA PHE A 104 11.90 -20.64 -5.26
C PHE A 104 10.94 -20.17 -4.17
N SER A 105 11.28 -19.02 -3.58
CA SER A 105 10.63 -18.51 -2.37
C SER A 105 9.24 -17.95 -2.63
N VAL A 106 8.47 -17.70 -1.56
CA VAL A 106 7.17 -16.98 -1.64
C VAL A 106 7.35 -15.59 -2.25
N LYS A 107 8.48 -14.94 -1.95
CA LYS A 107 8.85 -13.65 -2.55
C LYS A 107 9.03 -13.79 -4.06
N ASP A 108 9.82 -14.77 -4.52
CA ASP A 108 10.03 -15.03 -5.95
C ASP A 108 8.71 -15.30 -6.69
N ARG A 109 7.81 -16.09 -6.09
CA ARG A 109 6.45 -16.33 -6.62
C ARG A 109 5.69 -15.02 -6.82
N CYS A 110 5.76 -14.14 -5.83
CA CYS A 110 5.05 -12.87 -5.88
C CYS A 110 5.63 -11.91 -6.94
N TYR A 111 6.96 -11.82 -7.05
CA TYR A 111 7.61 -11.01 -8.06
C TYR A 111 7.36 -11.55 -9.46
N LEU A 112 7.51 -12.85 -9.69
CA LEU A 112 7.23 -13.46 -10.99
C LEU A 112 5.78 -13.18 -11.43
N ALA A 113 4.80 -13.37 -10.53
CA ALA A 113 3.40 -13.05 -10.82
C ALA A 113 3.21 -11.58 -11.21
N SER A 114 3.84 -10.64 -10.50
CA SER A 114 3.76 -9.21 -10.80
C SER A 114 4.46 -8.83 -12.10
N TRP A 115 5.62 -9.40 -12.41
CA TRP A 115 6.29 -9.18 -13.70
C TRP A 115 5.49 -9.73 -14.87
N LEU A 116 4.93 -10.93 -14.73
CA LEU A 116 4.04 -11.53 -15.71
C LEU A 116 2.80 -10.66 -15.94
N THR A 117 2.18 -10.19 -14.85
CA THR A 117 1.03 -9.28 -14.95
C THR A 117 1.42 -7.98 -15.67
N ALA A 118 2.56 -7.38 -15.32
CA ALA A 118 3.03 -6.15 -15.96
C ALA A 118 3.33 -6.35 -17.45
N ASN A 119 4.01 -7.45 -17.82
CA ASN A 119 4.30 -7.80 -19.21
C ASN A 119 3.03 -8.06 -20.05
N MET A 120 1.99 -8.61 -19.43
CA MET A 120 0.72 -8.96 -20.09
C MET A 120 -0.40 -7.94 -19.86
N GLN A 121 -0.14 -6.79 -19.24
CA GLN A 121 -1.18 -5.80 -18.92
C GLN A 121 -1.88 -5.28 -20.18
N GLY A 122 -1.18 -5.18 -21.31
CA GLY A 122 -1.78 -4.83 -22.60
C GLY A 122 -2.53 -5.96 -23.31
N LYS A 123 -2.56 -7.16 -22.71
CA LYS A 123 -3.19 -8.37 -23.26
C LYS A 123 -4.01 -9.07 -22.18
N LEU A 124 -4.93 -8.32 -21.54
CA LEU A 124 -5.71 -8.82 -20.41
C LEU A 124 -6.53 -10.08 -20.72
N GLU A 125 -6.99 -10.26 -21.97
CA GLU A 125 -7.63 -11.50 -22.43
C GLU A 125 -6.68 -12.71 -22.27
N TYR A 126 -5.45 -12.58 -22.76
CA TYR A 126 -4.43 -13.62 -22.64
C TYR A 126 -4.07 -13.88 -21.17
N LEU A 127 -3.85 -12.81 -20.38
CA LEU A 127 -3.60 -12.91 -18.94
C LEU A 127 -4.73 -13.68 -18.23
N THR A 128 -5.98 -13.38 -18.57
CA THR A 128 -7.17 -14.02 -17.98
C THR A 128 -7.25 -15.50 -18.37
N SER A 129 -6.90 -15.84 -19.61
CA SER A 129 -6.81 -17.24 -20.06
C SER A 129 -5.76 -18.04 -19.28
N ILE A 130 -4.57 -17.47 -19.09
CA ILE A 130 -3.49 -18.10 -18.30
C ILE A 130 -3.89 -18.23 -16.83
N LEU A 131 -4.49 -17.18 -16.26
CA LEU A 131 -4.99 -17.19 -14.89
C LEU A 131 -6.00 -18.31 -14.67
N LYS A 132 -6.96 -18.51 -15.60
CA LYS A 132 -7.96 -19.58 -15.52
C LYS A 132 -7.30 -20.95 -15.51
N ASP A 133 -6.41 -21.22 -16.46
CA ASP A 133 -5.73 -22.52 -16.55
C ASP A 133 -4.95 -22.86 -15.27
N LEU A 134 -4.16 -21.91 -14.77
CA LEU A 134 -3.41 -22.12 -13.53
C LEU A 134 -4.33 -22.24 -12.31
N LEU A 135 -5.48 -21.56 -12.29
CA LEU A 135 -6.46 -21.70 -11.21
C LEU A 135 -7.14 -23.07 -11.26
N VAL A 136 -7.40 -23.64 -12.44
CA VAL A 136 -7.91 -25.01 -12.58
C VAL A 136 -6.97 -26.00 -11.88
N ASP A 137 -5.66 -25.87 -12.14
CA ASP A 137 -4.63 -26.70 -11.50
C ASP A 137 -4.59 -26.51 -9.98
N LEU A 138 -4.70 -25.25 -9.50
CA LEU A 138 -4.76 -24.94 -8.08
C LEU A 138 -6.01 -25.52 -7.40
N VAL A 139 -7.18 -25.42 -8.03
CA VAL A 139 -8.43 -25.99 -7.51
C VAL A 139 -8.28 -27.50 -7.39
N GLU A 140 -7.75 -28.17 -8.41
CA GLU A 140 -7.53 -29.62 -8.38
C GLU A 140 -6.60 -30.05 -7.25
N SER A 141 -5.46 -29.37 -7.12
CA SER A 141 -4.51 -29.62 -6.02
C SER A 141 -5.14 -29.38 -4.64
N SER A 142 -5.97 -28.35 -4.50
CA SER A 142 -6.58 -27.96 -3.23
C SER A 142 -7.74 -28.87 -2.82
N THR A 143 -8.57 -29.27 -3.78
CA THR A 143 -9.73 -30.15 -3.55
C THR A 143 -9.31 -31.54 -3.09
N ASN A 144 -8.15 -32.03 -3.55
CA ASN A 144 -7.55 -33.28 -3.09
C ASN A 144 -6.94 -33.22 -1.67
N LYS A 145 -6.83 -32.02 -1.08
CA LYS A 145 -6.25 -31.80 0.26
C LYS A 145 -7.29 -31.22 1.23
N HIS A 146 -7.46 -29.91 1.18
CA HIS A 146 -8.33 -29.15 2.08
C HIS A 146 -9.01 -28.03 1.28
N PRO A 147 -10.21 -28.29 0.72
CA PRO A 147 -10.93 -27.32 -0.10
C PRO A 147 -11.10 -25.96 0.59
N LYS A 148 -11.39 -25.92 1.89
CA LYS A 148 -11.58 -24.69 2.68
C LYS A 148 -10.30 -23.86 2.89
N LEU A 149 -9.12 -24.38 2.54
CA LEU A 149 -7.86 -23.65 2.64
C LEU A 149 -7.42 -23.03 1.31
N MET A 150 -8.13 -23.30 0.21
CA MET A 150 -7.82 -22.73 -1.10
C MET A 150 -7.84 -21.20 -1.04
N LEU A 151 -6.87 -20.56 -1.68
CA LEU A 151 -6.72 -19.11 -1.73
C LEU A 151 -6.55 -18.44 -0.35
N ARG A 152 -6.32 -19.17 0.75
CA ARG A 152 -6.20 -18.57 2.08
C ARG A 152 -4.88 -17.81 2.30
N ARG A 153 -3.80 -18.28 1.67
CA ARG A 153 -2.44 -17.71 1.74
C ARG A 153 -1.93 -17.51 0.32
N THR A 154 -0.85 -16.75 0.13
CA THR A 154 -0.22 -16.66 -1.19
C THR A 154 0.93 -17.65 -1.23
N GLU A 155 0.64 -18.87 -1.69
CA GLU A 155 1.60 -19.97 -1.77
C GLU A 155 1.92 -20.33 -3.22
N SER A 156 1.23 -19.74 -4.20
CA SER A 156 1.46 -19.91 -5.63
C SER A 156 1.51 -18.58 -6.38
N VAL A 157 2.15 -18.59 -7.55
CA VAL A 157 2.19 -17.52 -8.55
C VAL A 157 0.78 -17.15 -8.96
N VAL A 158 -0.09 -18.14 -9.20
CA VAL A 158 -1.48 -17.90 -9.64
C VAL A 158 -2.30 -17.14 -8.60
N GLU A 159 -2.09 -17.38 -7.30
CA GLU A 159 -2.76 -16.64 -6.23
C GLU A 159 -2.38 -15.15 -6.21
N LYS A 160 -1.10 -14.84 -6.49
CA LYS A 160 -0.66 -13.45 -6.64
C LYS A 160 -1.14 -12.86 -7.96
N MET A 161 -1.13 -13.62 -9.07
CA MET A 161 -1.69 -13.17 -10.35
C MET A 161 -3.17 -12.82 -10.23
N LEU A 162 -3.96 -13.62 -9.50
CA LEU A 162 -5.36 -13.32 -9.19
C LEU A 162 -5.50 -11.98 -8.45
N THR A 163 -4.64 -11.75 -7.46
CA THR A 163 -4.64 -10.48 -6.69
C THR A 163 -4.30 -9.29 -7.57
N ASN A 164 -3.33 -9.46 -8.47
CA ASN A 164 -2.92 -8.42 -9.42
C ASN A 164 -4.03 -8.16 -10.45
N TRP A 165 -4.63 -9.21 -11.03
CA TRP A 165 -5.75 -9.13 -11.96
C TRP A 165 -6.94 -8.40 -11.33
N MET A 166 -7.33 -8.78 -10.11
CA MET A 166 -8.36 -8.05 -9.35
C MET A 166 -8.02 -6.58 -9.19
N SER A 167 -6.75 -6.24 -8.93
CA SER A 167 -6.34 -4.85 -8.79
C SER A 167 -6.54 -4.06 -10.08
N LEU A 168 -6.16 -4.62 -11.23
CA LEU A 168 -6.34 -3.96 -12.53
C LEU A 168 -7.83 -3.76 -12.85
N CYS A 169 -8.64 -4.82 -12.74
CA CYS A 169 -10.05 -4.81 -13.14
C CYS A 169 -10.96 -4.02 -12.19
N MET A 170 -10.58 -3.88 -10.92
CA MET A 170 -11.37 -3.17 -9.91
C MET A 170 -10.98 -1.70 -9.74
N TYR A 171 -9.95 -1.20 -10.42
CA TYR A 171 -9.51 0.19 -10.26
C TYR A 171 -10.60 1.19 -10.61
N ALA A 172 -11.33 0.99 -11.72
CA ALA A 172 -12.41 1.89 -12.12
C ALA A 172 -13.52 1.94 -11.05
N PHE A 173 -13.95 0.77 -10.54
CA PHE A 173 -14.93 0.68 -9.47
C PHE A 173 -14.44 1.32 -8.17
N LEU A 174 -13.20 1.03 -7.76
CA LEU A 174 -12.55 1.63 -6.61
C LEU A 174 -12.51 3.15 -6.73
N ARG A 175 -12.09 3.69 -7.87
CA ARG A 175 -11.97 5.13 -8.08
C ARG A 175 -13.34 5.82 -8.15
N ASP A 176 -14.28 5.24 -8.90
CA ASP A 176 -15.53 5.90 -9.27
C ASP A 176 -16.65 5.66 -8.25
N SER A 177 -16.58 4.60 -7.42
CA SER A 177 -17.66 4.24 -6.46
C SER A 177 -17.23 4.19 -4.99
N VAL A 178 -15.99 3.78 -4.70
CA VAL A 178 -15.53 3.55 -3.30
C VAL A 178 -14.55 4.62 -2.81
N GLY A 179 -13.82 5.26 -3.73
CA GLY A 179 -12.68 6.10 -3.38
C GLY A 179 -13.07 7.33 -2.57
N GLU A 180 -14.24 7.90 -2.80
CA GLU A 180 -14.75 9.03 -2.02
C GLU A 180 -15.03 8.63 -0.56
N THR A 181 -15.82 7.57 -0.35
CA THR A 181 -16.15 7.10 1.01
C THR A 181 -14.91 6.66 1.76
N PHE A 182 -13.95 6.02 1.07
CA PHE A 182 -12.68 5.61 1.65
C PHE A 182 -11.83 6.83 2.05
N PHE A 183 -11.69 7.83 1.17
CA PHE A 183 -10.93 9.04 1.49
C PHE A 183 -11.57 9.85 2.63
N LEU A 184 -12.89 9.95 2.66
CA LEU A 184 -13.62 10.61 3.75
C LEU A 184 -13.39 9.90 5.09
N LEU A 185 -13.35 8.56 5.11
CA LEU A 185 -12.99 7.80 6.31
C LEU A 185 -11.57 8.13 6.78
N LEU A 186 -10.58 8.19 5.88
CA LEU A 186 -9.20 8.53 6.24
C LEU A 186 -9.12 9.93 6.87
N ARG A 187 -9.81 10.91 6.28
CA ARG A 187 -9.89 12.27 6.84
C ARG A 187 -10.62 12.29 8.18
N ALA A 188 -11.71 11.54 8.32
CA ALA A 188 -12.45 11.44 9.57
C ALA A 188 -11.60 10.82 10.69
N ILE A 189 -10.84 9.76 10.40
CA ILE A 189 -9.90 9.13 11.34
C ILE A 189 -8.84 10.15 11.76
N LYS A 190 -8.16 10.80 10.81
CA LYS A 190 -7.12 11.79 11.10
C LYS A 190 -7.67 12.93 11.95
N HIS A 191 -8.78 13.53 11.53
CA HIS A 191 -9.42 14.61 12.26
C HIS A 191 -9.82 14.19 13.68
N GLN A 192 -10.39 13.00 13.85
CA GLN A 192 -10.83 12.50 15.15
C GLN A 192 -9.66 12.23 16.10
N ILE A 193 -8.53 11.71 15.59
CA ILE A 193 -7.29 11.55 16.37
C ILE A 193 -6.79 12.92 16.84
N CYS A 194 -6.65 13.88 15.92
CA CYS A 194 -6.11 15.21 16.19
C CYS A 194 -6.98 16.12 17.07
N LYS A 195 -8.23 15.72 17.32
CA LYS A 195 -9.16 16.44 18.22
C LYS A 195 -8.79 16.31 19.70
N GLY A 196 -7.99 15.30 20.06
CA GLY A 196 -7.52 15.07 21.42
C GLY A 196 -6.00 15.09 21.53
N PRO A 197 -5.46 14.98 22.75
CA PRO A 197 -4.02 14.90 22.98
C PRO A 197 -3.40 13.71 22.23
N VAL A 198 -2.28 13.98 21.57
CA VAL A 198 -1.44 13.00 20.89
C VAL A 198 -0.02 13.18 21.40
N ASP A 199 0.57 12.14 21.97
CA ASP A 199 1.96 12.17 22.41
C ASP A 199 2.90 12.21 21.18
N ALA A 200 3.85 13.14 21.18
CA ALA A 200 4.65 13.44 19.97
C ALA A 200 5.78 12.42 19.74
N VAL A 201 6.12 11.63 20.76
CA VAL A 201 7.22 10.64 20.71
C VAL A 201 6.66 9.25 20.38
N THR A 202 5.64 8.83 21.12
CA THR A 202 5.02 7.50 20.99
C THR A 202 3.89 7.47 19.96
N GLY A 203 3.33 8.63 19.58
CA GLY A 203 2.17 8.75 18.72
C GLY A 203 0.85 8.26 19.35
N LYS A 204 0.86 7.89 20.63
CA LYS A 204 -0.37 7.44 21.33
C LYS A 204 -1.32 8.60 21.52
N ALA A 205 -2.61 8.36 21.27
CA ALA A 205 -3.64 9.40 21.30
C ALA A 205 -4.79 9.09 22.23
N LYS A 206 -5.47 10.13 22.72
CA LYS A 206 -6.70 10.00 23.50
C LYS A 206 -7.85 9.37 22.71
N TYR A 207 -7.95 9.69 21.42
CA TYR A 207 -8.97 9.16 20.51
C TYR A 207 -8.30 8.25 19.48
N THR A 208 -8.76 7.00 19.41
CA THR A 208 -8.20 5.96 18.53
C THR A 208 -9.17 4.78 18.44
N LEU A 209 -9.03 3.95 17.42
CA LEU A 209 -9.72 2.66 17.32
C LEU A 209 -8.86 1.49 17.84
N SER A 210 -7.56 1.71 18.01
CA SER A 210 -6.60 0.68 18.46
C SER A 210 -6.23 0.87 19.92
N GLU A 211 -6.32 -0.21 20.71
CA GLU A 211 -5.92 -0.23 22.12
C GLU A 211 -4.42 0.05 22.31
N ASP A 212 -3.57 -0.49 21.43
CA ASP A 212 -2.10 -0.35 21.53
C ASP A 212 -1.66 1.11 21.36
N TRP A 213 -2.44 1.89 20.63
CA TRP A 213 -2.21 3.30 20.34
C TRP A 213 -2.98 4.25 21.27
N LEU A 214 -3.61 3.72 22.32
CA LEU A 214 -4.36 4.52 23.26
C LEU A 214 -3.43 5.20 24.28
N LEU A 215 -3.57 6.52 24.40
CA LEU A 215 -2.90 7.29 25.44
C LEU A 215 -3.53 6.98 26.80
N ARG A 216 -2.74 6.38 27.69
CA ARG A 216 -3.15 5.98 29.04
C ARG A 216 -2.92 7.08 30.08
N GLU A 217 -2.11 8.08 29.78
CA GLU A 217 -1.95 9.23 30.66
C GLU A 217 -3.24 10.08 30.72
N ASN A 218 -3.54 10.60 31.90
CA ASN A 218 -4.66 11.51 32.08
C ASN A 218 -4.23 12.95 31.81
N VAL A 219 -4.18 13.31 30.53
CA VAL A 219 -3.83 14.66 30.09
C VAL A 219 -5.10 15.52 30.00
N GLU A 220 -5.21 16.52 30.87
CA GLU A 220 -6.19 17.59 30.75
C GLU A 220 -5.73 18.53 29.65
N ALA A 221 -6.48 18.57 28.55
CA ALA A 221 -6.15 19.40 27.40
C ALA A 221 -7.24 20.42 27.14
N VAL A 222 -6.84 21.68 27.14
CA VAL A 222 -7.67 22.81 26.78
C VAL A 222 -7.46 23.09 25.30
N ALA A 223 -8.57 23.22 24.56
CA ALA A 223 -8.54 23.58 23.15
C ALA A 223 -8.61 25.11 23.01
N MET A 224 -7.84 25.65 22.07
CA MET A 224 -7.83 27.07 21.74
C MET A 224 -7.71 27.28 20.24
N ASN A 225 -8.08 28.47 19.75
CA ASN A 225 -7.88 28.85 18.36
C ASN A 225 -6.72 29.83 18.23
N VAL A 226 -5.90 29.67 17.20
CA VAL A 226 -4.82 30.59 16.84
C VAL A 226 -4.97 31.04 15.39
N ASN A 227 -4.49 32.23 15.07
CA ASN A 227 -4.53 32.77 13.71
C ASN A 227 -3.16 32.55 13.07
N VAL A 228 -3.09 31.64 12.09
CA VAL A 228 -1.84 31.31 11.41
C VAL A 228 -1.81 32.00 10.06
N SER A 229 -0.75 32.71 9.74
CA SER A 229 -0.45 33.23 8.40
C SER A 229 0.65 32.38 7.77
N PHE A 230 0.68 32.25 6.43
CA PHE A 230 1.74 31.51 5.75
C PHE A 230 2.41 32.40 4.70
N GLN A 231 3.65 32.81 4.99
CA GLN A 231 4.43 33.70 4.16
C GLN A 231 4.63 33.13 2.76
N GLY A 232 4.30 33.92 1.73
CA GLY A 232 4.44 33.52 0.33
C GLY A 232 3.39 32.52 -0.19
N SER A 233 2.39 32.15 0.61
CA SER A 233 1.29 31.28 0.16
C SER A 233 0.22 32.01 -0.67
N GLY A 234 0.12 33.34 -0.52
CA GLY A 234 -0.94 34.15 -1.14
C GLY A 234 -2.33 33.95 -0.51
N VAL A 235 -2.43 33.18 0.58
CA VAL A 235 -3.67 32.91 1.31
C VAL A 235 -3.72 33.76 2.58
N ASP A 236 -4.90 34.30 2.89
CA ASP A 236 -5.14 35.04 4.13
C ASP A 236 -4.94 34.16 5.37
N SER A 237 -4.74 34.81 6.52
CA SER A 237 -4.58 34.10 7.80
C SER A 237 -5.78 33.18 8.07
N GLN A 238 -5.47 31.96 8.49
CA GLN A 238 -6.44 30.92 8.81
C GLN A 238 -6.54 30.74 10.32
N THR A 239 -7.76 30.62 10.84
CA THR A 239 -7.98 30.27 12.24
C THR A 239 -7.90 28.75 12.41
N ILE A 240 -7.00 28.30 13.28
CA ILE A 240 -6.67 26.88 13.45
C ILE A 240 -6.86 26.49 14.91
N ARG A 241 -7.65 25.43 15.11
CA ARG A 241 -7.89 24.85 16.43
C ARG A 241 -6.72 23.97 16.84
N ILE A 242 -6.15 24.26 18.01
CA ILE A 242 -5.03 23.56 18.62
C ILE A 242 -5.36 23.17 20.06
N LEU A 243 -4.48 22.40 20.69
CA LEU A 243 -4.52 22.06 22.11
C LEU A 243 -3.31 22.68 22.81
N GLU A 244 -3.46 23.09 24.05
CA GLU A 244 -2.35 23.61 24.87
C GLU A 244 -1.18 22.61 25.01
N CYS A 245 -1.51 21.32 24.95
CA CYS A 245 -0.55 20.23 25.00
C CYS A 245 0.00 19.83 23.62
N ASP A 246 -0.32 20.52 22.53
CA ASP A 246 0.29 20.22 21.24
C ASP A 246 1.77 20.67 21.24
N SER A 247 2.64 19.85 20.64
CA SER A 247 4.01 20.25 20.33
C SER A 247 4.06 21.27 19.18
N ILE A 248 5.22 21.90 19.00
CA ILE A 248 5.41 22.87 17.92
C ILE A 248 5.28 22.21 16.54
N SER A 249 5.85 21.01 16.36
CA SER A 249 5.66 20.25 15.12
C SER A 249 4.20 19.86 14.86
N GLN A 250 3.44 19.48 15.90
CA GLN A 250 2.02 19.14 15.74
C GLN A 250 1.17 20.33 15.27
N ILE A 251 1.51 21.55 15.68
CA ILE A 251 0.81 22.76 15.21
C ILE A 251 1.18 23.06 13.77
N LYS A 252 2.46 22.90 13.41
CA LYS A 252 2.89 23.00 12.00
C LYS A 252 2.11 22.00 11.14
N GLU A 253 1.91 20.77 11.60
CA GLU A 253 1.08 19.77 10.90
C GLU A 253 -0.39 20.21 10.77
N LYS A 254 -1.03 20.65 11.85
CA LYS A 254 -2.42 21.15 11.82
C LYS A 254 -2.58 22.36 10.90
N ALA A 255 -1.56 23.22 10.86
CA ALA A 255 -1.52 24.35 9.96
C ALA A 255 -1.39 23.93 8.50
N LEU A 256 -0.49 23.00 8.21
CA LEU A 256 -0.32 22.44 6.87
C LEU A 256 -1.58 21.73 6.39
N ASP A 257 -2.27 20.97 7.24
CA ASP A 257 -3.54 20.33 6.90
C ASP A 257 -4.64 21.35 6.52
N THR A 258 -4.55 22.56 7.06
CA THR A 258 -5.49 23.64 6.75
C THR A 258 -5.13 24.33 5.43
N PHE A 259 -3.86 24.74 5.27
CA PHE A 259 -3.39 25.43 4.06
C PHE A 259 -3.33 24.51 2.82
N TYR A 260 -3.07 23.22 3.00
CA TYR A 260 -2.95 22.22 1.95
C TYR A 260 -4.14 21.26 1.86
N ARG A 261 -5.32 21.64 2.38
CA ARG A 261 -6.52 20.79 2.46
C ARG A 261 -6.87 20.03 1.17
N ASN A 262 -6.59 20.62 0.00
CA ASN A 262 -6.87 20.06 -1.33
C ASN A 262 -5.61 19.86 -2.19
N VAL A 263 -4.45 19.72 -1.56
CA VAL A 263 -3.16 19.55 -2.27
C VAL A 263 -2.61 18.15 -2.03
N HIS A 264 -2.07 17.56 -3.09
CA HIS A 264 -1.42 16.25 -3.07
C HIS A 264 -0.28 16.20 -2.04
N ARG A 265 -0.17 15.13 -1.24
CA ARG A 265 0.85 15.04 -0.16
C ARG A 265 2.27 15.21 -0.72
N SER A 266 2.55 14.69 -1.90
CA SER A 266 3.87 14.80 -2.55
C SER A 266 4.30 16.25 -2.84
N GLN A 267 3.35 17.19 -2.89
CA GLN A 267 3.60 18.62 -3.11
C GLN A 267 3.60 19.43 -1.81
N CYS A 268 3.17 18.82 -0.71
CA CYS A 268 3.10 19.47 0.59
C CYS A 268 4.48 19.56 1.24
N LEU A 269 4.73 20.67 1.93
CA LEU A 269 5.90 20.81 2.77
C LEU A 269 5.82 19.89 4.00
N THR A 270 6.97 19.65 4.62
CA THR A 270 7.06 18.91 5.89
C THR A 270 7.17 19.90 7.06
N PRO A 271 6.66 19.55 8.25
CA PRO A 271 6.80 20.38 9.45
C PRO A 271 8.26 20.77 9.74
N SER A 272 9.20 19.86 9.48
CA SER A 272 10.64 20.07 9.66
C SER A 272 11.25 21.13 8.74
N SER A 273 10.62 21.38 7.58
CA SER A 273 11.07 22.36 6.57
C SER A 273 10.58 23.79 6.83
N LEU A 274 9.80 23.99 7.90
CA LEU A 274 9.14 25.24 8.23
C LEU A 274 9.60 25.74 9.59
N ASP A 275 9.64 27.06 9.73
CA ASP A 275 9.65 27.74 11.01
C ASP A 275 8.24 28.26 11.31
N ILE A 276 7.92 28.34 12.61
CA ILE A 276 6.70 28.98 13.08
C ILE A 276 7.08 30.03 14.11
N GLU A 277 6.63 31.25 13.87
CA GLU A 277 6.95 32.42 14.68
C GLU A 277 5.69 32.95 15.36
N TRP A 278 5.78 33.20 16.66
CA TRP A 278 4.72 33.88 17.40
C TRP A 278 4.93 35.39 17.33
N ILE A 279 3.93 36.10 16.80
CA ILE A 279 3.89 37.56 16.70
C ILE A 279 3.14 38.11 17.92
N MET A 280 3.84 38.82 18.79
CA MET A 280 3.29 39.42 20.00
C MET A 280 2.68 40.80 19.71
N GLU A 281 1.72 41.22 20.52
CA GLU A 281 1.02 42.52 20.37
C GLU A 281 1.95 43.73 20.47
N ASN A 282 3.10 43.58 21.15
CA ASN A 282 4.11 44.63 21.30
C ASN A 282 5.06 44.77 20.08
N GLY A 283 4.77 44.06 18.99
CA GLY A 283 5.59 44.06 17.76
C GLY A 283 6.86 43.21 17.84
N LYS A 284 7.10 42.51 18.96
CA LYS A 284 8.17 41.50 19.06
C LYS A 284 7.69 40.17 18.48
N SER A 285 8.63 39.37 18.02
CA SER A 285 8.35 38.03 17.53
C SER A 285 9.32 37.00 18.10
N LYS A 286 8.88 35.74 18.19
CA LYS A 286 9.70 34.63 18.69
C LYS A 286 9.47 33.38 17.86
N ILE A 287 10.54 32.82 17.30
CA ILE A 287 10.52 31.51 16.65
C ILE A 287 10.32 30.42 17.71
N LEU A 288 9.33 29.55 17.48
CA LEU A 288 9.01 28.43 18.36
C LEU A 288 9.68 27.15 17.84
N LYS A 289 10.21 26.34 18.75
CA LYS A 289 10.84 25.05 18.42
C LYS A 289 10.39 23.99 19.41
N ASP A 290 10.37 22.74 18.97
CA ASP A 290 10.08 21.60 19.86
C ASP A 290 11.11 21.49 20.99
N LEU A 291 12.36 21.90 20.74
CA LEU A 291 13.40 22.04 21.74
C LEU A 291 14.15 23.36 21.53
N ASP A 292 14.37 24.10 22.61
CA ASP A 292 15.19 25.31 22.63
C ASP A 292 15.89 25.46 23.99
N ASN A 293 16.58 26.59 24.19
CA ASN A 293 17.26 26.91 25.45
C ASN A 293 16.30 27.11 26.65
N THR A 294 14.99 27.18 26.40
CA THR A 294 13.97 27.27 27.46
C THR A 294 13.36 25.92 27.82
N SER A 295 13.68 24.85 27.08
CA SER A 295 13.14 23.51 27.31
C SER A 295 13.48 22.98 28.71
N LYS A 296 12.46 22.45 29.38
CA LYS A 296 12.59 21.86 30.71
C LYS A 296 13.21 20.46 30.61
N SER A 297 13.96 20.06 31.64
CA SER A 297 14.46 18.70 31.81
C SER A 297 13.79 18.08 33.03
N GLU A 298 13.18 16.91 32.87
CA GLU A 298 12.51 16.15 33.93
C GLU A 298 13.04 14.71 33.86
N GLY A 299 13.54 14.17 34.98
CA GLY A 299 14.04 12.79 35.03
C GLY A 299 15.22 12.50 34.08
N GLY A 300 16.06 13.50 33.80
CA GLY A 300 17.22 13.36 32.90
C GLY A 300 16.88 13.40 31.41
N LYS A 301 15.60 13.55 31.05
CA LYS A 301 15.14 13.71 29.66
C LYS A 301 14.61 15.11 29.40
N LYS A 302 14.81 15.61 28.18
CA LYS A 302 14.28 16.92 27.76
C LYS A 302 12.79 16.80 27.42
N LYS A 303 11.99 17.70 27.95
CA LYS A 303 10.57 17.80 27.64
C LYS A 303 10.38 18.60 26.35
N ILE A 304 9.59 18.05 25.42
CA ILE A 304 9.20 18.76 24.19
C ILE A 304 8.36 19.98 24.56
N ASN A 305 8.72 21.12 23.99
CA ASN A 305 8.01 22.38 24.19
C ASN A 305 6.62 22.32 23.55
N THR A 306 5.64 22.84 24.28
CA THR A 306 4.24 22.91 23.86
C THR A 306 3.73 24.35 23.77
N ILE A 307 2.50 24.53 23.31
CA ILE A 307 1.79 25.83 23.37
C ILE A 307 1.75 26.38 24.79
N GLN A 308 1.44 25.52 25.74
CA GLN A 308 1.42 25.88 27.16
C GLN A 308 2.79 26.31 27.67
N HIS A 309 3.88 25.67 27.21
CA HIS A 309 5.25 26.03 27.59
C HIS A 309 5.59 27.48 27.22
N TYR A 310 5.17 27.91 26.04
CA TYR A 310 5.38 29.29 25.58
C TYR A 310 4.32 30.28 26.09
N GLY A 311 3.27 29.81 26.78
CA GLY A 311 2.21 30.65 27.31
C GLY A 311 1.33 31.30 26.23
N ILE A 312 1.23 30.67 25.06
CA ILE A 312 0.44 31.20 23.93
C ILE A 312 -1.05 31.14 24.29
N GLN A 313 -1.77 32.23 23.98
CA GLN A 313 -3.17 32.45 24.36
C GLN A 313 -4.12 32.29 23.17
N GLU A 314 -5.42 32.23 23.46
CA GLU A 314 -6.49 32.26 22.45
C GLU A 314 -6.32 33.45 21.49
N ASN A 315 -6.55 33.21 20.20
CA ASN A 315 -6.43 34.14 19.07
C ASN A 315 -5.01 34.68 18.80
N ALA A 316 -3.96 34.09 19.39
CA ALA A 316 -2.58 34.49 19.11
C ALA A 316 -2.23 34.40 17.61
N SER A 317 -1.43 35.35 17.15
CA SER A 317 -0.98 35.44 15.76
C SER A 317 0.32 34.66 15.56
N LEU A 318 0.28 33.64 14.70
CA LEU A 318 1.43 32.84 14.31
C LEU A 318 1.74 33.05 12.82
N ALA A 319 3.01 32.98 12.45
CA ALA A 319 3.46 33.05 11.07
C ALA A 319 4.30 31.82 10.73
N LEU A 320 3.88 31.10 9.69
CA LEU A 320 4.68 30.05 9.05
C LEU A 320 5.58 30.66 7.98
N SER A 321 6.84 30.24 7.97
CA SER A 321 7.81 30.59 6.94
C SER A 321 8.63 29.37 6.55
N ARG A 322 9.18 29.37 5.33
CA ARG A 322 10.09 28.32 4.88
C ARG A 322 11.46 28.59 5.49
N LYS A 323 12.14 27.53 5.95
CA LYS A 323 13.55 27.62 6.32
C LYS A 323 14.37 27.94 5.05
N ASP A 324 15.05 29.08 5.01
CA ASP A 324 15.89 29.46 3.87
C ASP A 324 17.16 28.58 3.82
N ALA A 325 17.50 28.05 2.64
CA ALA A 325 18.61 27.12 2.48
C ALA A 325 20.01 27.77 2.37
N LYS A 326 20.17 29.10 2.49
CA LYS A 326 21.49 29.77 2.47
C LYS A 326 21.49 31.14 3.18
N VAL A 327 22.12 31.24 4.36
CA VAL A 327 23.27 32.11 4.69
C VAL A 327 23.89 31.58 6.00
N ASP A 328 25.04 30.91 5.94
CA ASP A 328 26.17 31.17 6.84
C ASP A 328 27.37 30.28 6.46
N ALA A 329 28.12 30.76 5.48
CA ALA A 329 29.56 30.50 5.44
C ALA A 329 30.21 31.49 6.41
N GLY A 330 30.22 31.16 7.71
CA GLY A 330 30.95 31.93 8.71
C GLY A 330 30.30 31.94 10.10
N LEU A 331 30.86 31.15 11.01
CA LEU A 331 30.80 31.32 12.46
C LEU A 331 29.45 31.08 13.17
N TYR A 332 28.88 29.88 13.05
CA TYR A 332 28.28 29.19 14.21
C TYR A 332 28.60 27.70 14.16
N GLN A 333 29.20 27.19 15.23
CA GLN A 333 29.52 25.79 15.41
C GLN A 333 28.23 24.96 15.49
N ASN A 334 28.13 23.93 14.66
CA ASN A 334 27.48 22.64 14.92
C ASN A 334 26.22 22.64 15.81
N GLU A 335 25.05 22.97 15.24
CA GLU A 335 23.77 22.37 15.66
C GLU A 335 23.11 21.77 14.41
N CYS A 336 23.64 20.63 13.99
CA CYS A 336 23.08 19.84 12.90
C CYS A 336 21.89 19.02 13.46
N ASP A 337 20.76 19.10 12.76
CA ASP A 337 19.53 18.30 12.86
C ASP A 337 18.62 18.45 14.10
N ASP A 338 17.48 19.14 13.87
CA ASP A 338 16.19 19.02 14.59
C ASP A 338 15.60 17.58 14.47
N GLN A 339 16.38 16.54 14.74
CA GLN A 339 15.84 15.21 14.99
C GLN A 339 15.64 15.10 16.50
N ILE A 340 14.38 15.15 16.93
CA ILE A 340 13.99 14.83 18.31
C ILE A 340 14.62 13.47 18.64
N ASP A 341 15.63 13.48 19.50
CA ASP A 341 16.24 12.27 20.03
C ASP A 341 15.19 11.58 20.89
N MET A 342 14.47 10.61 20.30
CA MET A 342 13.37 9.90 20.93
C MET A 342 13.81 9.15 22.21
N GLU A 343 15.10 8.85 22.36
CA GLU A 343 15.61 8.17 23.56
C GLU A 343 15.76 9.17 24.74
N ASN A 344 16.20 10.39 24.45
CA ASN A 344 16.49 11.43 25.45
C ASN A 344 15.42 12.51 25.59
N THR A 345 14.28 12.35 24.90
CA THR A 345 13.17 13.30 24.95
C THR A 345 11.85 12.63 25.32
N PHE A 346 10.92 13.41 25.85
CA PHE A 346 9.55 12.96 26.12
C PHE A 346 8.55 14.10 25.89
N HIS A 347 7.29 13.76 25.63
CA HIS A 347 6.21 14.75 25.50
C HIS A 347 5.22 14.66 26.66
N MET A 348 4.28 13.70 26.60
CA MET A 348 3.26 13.45 27.62
C MET A 348 3.58 12.18 28.40
N VAL A 349 4.23 11.20 27.77
CA VAL A 349 4.59 9.92 28.37
C VAL A 349 6.10 9.89 28.66
N HIS A 350 6.50 9.67 29.91
CA HIS A 350 7.88 9.30 30.22
C HIS A 350 8.13 7.88 29.72
N SER A 351 9.12 7.69 28.83
CA SER A 351 9.43 6.37 28.29
C SER A 351 9.65 5.35 29.41
N ALA A 352 9.03 4.19 29.29
CA ALA A 352 8.78 3.24 30.35
C ALA A 352 10.06 2.54 30.86
N GLU A 353 10.54 2.91 32.05
CA GLU A 353 11.34 2.01 32.90
C GLU A 353 10.89 1.95 34.37
N GLU A 354 9.81 2.63 34.79
CA GLU A 354 9.36 2.59 36.20
C GLU A 354 7.89 2.22 36.39
N MET A 355 7.36 1.25 35.63
CA MET A 355 6.15 0.54 36.04
C MET A 355 6.48 -0.94 36.26
N PRO A 356 6.53 -1.41 37.51
CA PRO A 356 6.87 -2.80 37.80
C PRO A 356 5.84 -3.73 37.14
N GLU A 357 6.33 -4.82 36.54
CA GLU A 357 5.56 -5.83 35.80
C GLU A 357 4.38 -6.49 36.57
N LYS A 358 4.16 -6.12 37.84
CA LYS A 358 3.20 -6.71 38.77
C LYS A 358 1.75 -6.20 38.65
N SER A 359 1.41 -5.31 37.72
CA SER A 359 0.04 -4.75 37.57
C SER A 359 -0.58 -4.87 36.18
N LYS A 360 -0.16 -5.82 35.34
CA LYS A 360 -0.88 -6.14 34.09
C LYS A 360 -2.18 -6.90 34.39
N SER A 361 -3.19 -6.19 34.88
CA SER A 361 -4.58 -6.58 34.64
C SER A 361 -4.76 -6.75 33.14
N LYS A 362 -5.12 -7.95 32.68
CA LYS A 362 -5.47 -8.21 31.26
C LYS A 362 -6.72 -7.47 30.81
N VAL A 363 -7.50 -6.94 31.76
CA VAL A 363 -8.73 -6.19 31.47
C VAL A 363 -8.39 -4.72 31.33
N LEU A 364 -8.69 -4.16 30.15
CA LEU A 364 -8.58 -2.74 29.87
C LEU A 364 -9.52 -1.95 30.81
N PRO A 365 -9.02 -0.99 31.59
CA PRO A 365 -9.88 -0.14 32.43
C PRO A 365 -11.04 0.51 31.66
N GLU A 366 -12.21 0.60 32.28
CA GLU A 366 -13.46 1.04 31.67
C GLU A 366 -13.39 2.44 31.03
N VAL A 367 -12.60 3.33 31.62
CA VAL A 367 -12.37 4.69 31.11
C VAL A 367 -11.75 4.68 29.72
N TYR A 368 -10.84 3.73 29.45
CA TYR A 368 -10.17 3.56 28.17
C TYR A 368 -11.08 2.93 27.12
N LEU A 369 -11.88 1.93 27.52
CA LEU A 369 -12.90 1.35 26.65
C LEU A 369 -13.90 2.40 26.18
N THR A 370 -14.31 3.32 27.07
CA THR A 370 -15.21 4.43 26.74
C THR A 370 -14.61 5.37 25.67
N ARG A 371 -13.29 5.62 25.71
CA ARG A 371 -12.60 6.42 24.67
C ARG A 371 -12.63 5.73 23.30
N LEU A 372 -12.37 4.41 23.27
CA LEU A 372 -12.46 3.61 22.04
C LEU A 372 -13.88 3.60 21.48
N LEU A 373 -14.89 3.36 22.33
CA LEU A 373 -16.31 3.38 21.96
C LEU A 373 -16.76 4.76 21.45
N SER A 374 -16.32 5.84 22.09
CA SER A 374 -16.61 7.21 21.64
C SER A 374 -16.01 7.49 20.26
N THR A 375 -14.80 7.01 20.01
CA THR A 375 -14.11 7.17 18.72
C THR A 375 -14.83 6.38 17.64
N LYS A 376 -15.14 5.11 17.92
CA LYS A 376 -15.95 4.25 17.05
C LYS A 376 -17.31 4.85 16.74
N GLY A 377 -18.03 5.36 17.74
CA GLY A 377 -19.32 6.02 17.55
C GLY A 377 -19.23 7.25 16.62
N THR A 378 -18.16 8.04 16.73
CA THR A 378 -17.94 9.21 15.87
C THR A 378 -17.66 8.82 14.41
N LEU A 379 -16.90 7.73 14.21
CA LEU A 379 -16.51 7.25 12.87
C LEU A 379 -17.53 6.30 12.24
N HIS A 380 -18.53 5.84 12.99
CA HIS A 380 -19.44 4.76 12.60
C HIS A 380 -20.08 4.98 11.22
N LYS A 381 -20.59 6.19 10.94
CA LYS A 381 -21.19 6.51 9.64
C LYS A 381 -20.20 6.35 8.48
N PHE A 382 -18.97 6.85 8.61
CA PHE A 382 -17.94 6.72 7.56
C PHE A 382 -17.53 5.26 7.33
N VAL A 383 -17.47 4.47 8.40
CA VAL A 383 -17.20 3.02 8.30
C VAL A 383 -18.34 2.30 7.59
N HIS A 384 -19.59 2.61 7.96
CA HIS A 384 -20.79 2.05 7.34
C HIS A 384 -20.87 2.42 5.86
N ASP A 385 -20.74 3.70 5.52
CA ASP A 385 -20.76 4.21 4.14
C ASP A 385 -19.67 3.54 3.29
N LEU A 386 -18.47 3.32 3.84
CA LEU A 386 -17.40 2.61 3.14
C LEU A 386 -17.71 1.12 2.92
N PHE A 387 -18.16 0.41 3.97
CA PHE A 387 -18.46 -1.03 3.84
C PHE A 387 -19.63 -1.25 2.88
N HIS A 388 -20.63 -0.37 2.92
CA HIS A 388 -21.70 -0.35 1.94
C HIS A 388 -21.16 -0.12 0.53
N ALA A 389 -20.30 0.87 0.30
CA ALA A 389 -19.71 1.12 -1.02
C ALA A 389 -18.86 -0.05 -1.54
N ILE A 390 -18.16 -0.79 -0.66
CA ILE A 390 -17.36 -1.97 -1.01
C ILE A 390 -18.26 -3.16 -1.39
N LEU A 391 -19.36 -3.34 -0.67
CA LEU A 391 -20.22 -4.53 -0.74
C LEU A 391 -21.56 -4.27 -1.45
N THR A 392 -21.64 -3.20 -2.24
CA THR A 392 -22.76 -2.91 -3.14
C THR A 392 -22.22 -2.33 -4.44
N TYR A 393 -23.05 -2.22 -5.47
CA TYR A 393 -22.65 -1.61 -6.73
C TYR A 393 -23.82 -0.86 -7.37
N PRO A 394 -23.56 0.22 -8.13
CA PRO A 394 -24.59 0.87 -8.94
C PRO A 394 -25.12 -0.11 -10.00
N ILE A 395 -26.44 -0.17 -10.17
CA ILE A 395 -27.09 -1.09 -11.12
C ILE A 395 -26.58 -0.84 -12.56
N GLU A 396 -26.24 0.40 -12.89
CA GLU A 396 -25.72 0.79 -14.20
C GLU A 396 -24.26 0.34 -14.44
N ARG A 397 -23.56 -0.11 -13.39
CA ARG A 397 -22.15 -0.52 -13.44
C ARG A 397 -21.91 -1.78 -12.60
N PRO A 398 -22.43 -2.94 -13.04
CA PRO A 398 -22.23 -4.21 -12.33
C PRO A 398 -20.74 -4.62 -12.33
N PRO A 399 -20.27 -5.33 -11.28
CA PRO A 399 -18.87 -5.71 -11.14
C PRO A 399 -18.55 -6.95 -12.00
N LEU A 400 -18.43 -6.77 -13.32
CA LEU A 400 -18.31 -7.87 -14.28
C LEU A 400 -17.12 -8.80 -14.03
N ALA A 401 -15.97 -8.25 -13.63
CA ALA A 401 -14.79 -9.05 -13.27
C ALA A 401 -15.06 -9.96 -12.04
N VAL A 402 -15.79 -9.46 -11.05
CA VAL A 402 -16.19 -10.24 -9.87
C VAL A 402 -17.20 -11.30 -10.23
N LYS A 403 -18.20 -10.96 -11.06
CA LYS A 403 -19.15 -11.94 -11.60
C LYS A 403 -18.42 -13.08 -12.30
N TYR A 404 -17.52 -12.75 -13.22
CA TYR A 404 -16.80 -13.73 -14.01
C TYR A 404 -15.97 -14.72 -13.17
N ILE A 405 -15.20 -14.22 -12.19
CA ILE A 405 -14.38 -15.10 -11.35
C ILE A 405 -15.22 -15.89 -10.35
N PHE A 406 -16.36 -15.36 -9.87
CA PHE A 406 -17.27 -16.10 -8.99
C PHE A 406 -17.95 -17.24 -9.74
N ASP A 407 -18.46 -16.98 -10.94
CA ASP A 407 -19.04 -18.01 -11.82
C ASP A 407 -18.00 -19.10 -12.14
N PHE A 408 -16.76 -18.70 -12.44
CA PHE A 408 -15.66 -19.65 -12.65
C PHE A 408 -15.42 -20.52 -11.40
N LEU A 409 -15.34 -19.94 -10.20
CA LEU A 409 -15.11 -20.71 -8.97
C LEU A 409 -16.26 -21.67 -8.66
N GLU A 410 -17.51 -21.24 -8.87
CA GLU A 410 -18.70 -22.08 -8.72
C GLU A 410 -18.71 -23.23 -9.73
N GLU A 411 -18.35 -22.97 -10.98
CA GLU A 411 -18.23 -23.98 -12.01
C GLU A 411 -17.14 -25.01 -11.67
N GLN A 412 -15.95 -24.55 -11.23
CA GLN A 412 -14.87 -25.44 -10.83
C GLN A 412 -15.23 -26.27 -9.59
N ALA A 413 -15.97 -25.70 -8.64
CA ALA A 413 -16.50 -26.41 -7.48
C ALA A 413 -17.47 -27.52 -7.93
N LYS A 414 -18.44 -27.20 -8.80
CA LYS A 414 -19.40 -28.15 -9.35
C LYS A 414 -18.73 -29.29 -10.11
N ARG A 415 -17.77 -28.99 -10.98
CA ARG A 415 -17.01 -29.99 -11.77
C ARG A 415 -16.24 -30.99 -10.89
N ARG A 416 -15.86 -30.59 -9.67
CA ARG A 416 -15.10 -31.42 -8.71
C ARG A 416 -15.95 -31.95 -7.56
N GLY A 417 -17.28 -31.82 -7.64
CA GLY A 417 -18.19 -32.34 -6.62
C GLY A 417 -18.16 -31.59 -5.29
N VAL A 418 -17.65 -30.36 -5.25
CA VAL A 418 -17.70 -29.50 -4.05
C VAL A 418 -19.08 -28.85 -3.98
N SER A 419 -19.98 -29.43 -3.18
CA SER A 419 -21.35 -28.95 -2.98
C SER A 419 -21.55 -28.15 -1.68
N ASP A 420 -20.53 -28.06 -0.83
CA ASP A 420 -20.58 -27.33 0.44
C ASP A 420 -20.60 -25.81 0.21
N ALA A 421 -21.72 -25.16 0.52
CA ALA A 421 -21.90 -23.73 0.34
C ALA A 421 -20.89 -22.89 1.14
N GLU A 422 -20.48 -23.37 2.32
CA GLU A 422 -19.45 -22.69 3.12
C GLU A 422 -18.09 -22.70 2.40
N THR A 423 -17.73 -23.79 1.74
CA THR A 423 -16.48 -23.87 0.97
C THR A 423 -16.48 -22.88 -0.20
N ILE A 424 -17.59 -22.80 -0.95
CA ILE A 424 -17.73 -21.85 -2.07
C ILE A 424 -17.68 -20.40 -1.57
N HIS A 425 -18.36 -20.10 -0.45
CA HIS A 425 -18.30 -18.81 0.22
C HIS A 425 -16.85 -18.43 0.59
N ILE A 426 -16.09 -19.37 1.15
CA ILE A 426 -14.67 -19.17 1.49
C ILE A 426 -13.86 -18.88 0.22
N TRP A 427 -14.09 -19.57 -0.88
CA TRP A 427 -13.36 -19.33 -2.14
C TRP A 427 -13.62 -17.92 -2.68
N LYS A 428 -14.88 -17.45 -2.68
CA LYS A 428 -15.25 -16.07 -3.05
C LYS A 428 -14.62 -15.02 -2.13
N THR A 429 -14.67 -15.28 -0.81
CA THR A 429 -14.07 -14.41 0.21
C THR A 429 -12.56 -14.28 0.03
N ASN A 430 -11.88 -15.41 -0.17
CA ASN A 430 -10.44 -15.48 -0.33
C ASN A 430 -9.96 -14.96 -1.69
N SER A 431 -10.79 -14.97 -2.75
CA SER A 431 -10.42 -14.46 -4.07
C SER A 431 -10.56 -12.94 -4.19
N LEU A 432 -11.54 -12.34 -3.51
CA LEU A 432 -11.85 -10.91 -3.62
C LEU A 432 -11.62 -10.15 -2.31
N LEU A 433 -12.46 -10.38 -1.29
CA LEU A 433 -12.53 -9.50 -0.11
C LEU A 433 -11.21 -9.49 0.67
N LEU A 434 -10.62 -10.66 0.92
CA LEU A 434 -9.38 -10.76 1.70
C LEU A 434 -8.12 -10.39 0.92
N ARG A 435 -8.12 -10.55 -0.40
CA ARG A 435 -6.94 -10.30 -1.25
C ARG A 435 -6.89 -8.88 -1.78
N PHE A 436 -8.02 -8.35 -2.22
CA PHE A 436 -8.11 -7.01 -2.79
C PHE A 436 -8.57 -6.00 -1.74
N TRP A 437 -9.79 -6.12 -1.22
CA TRP A 437 -10.38 -5.07 -0.38
C TRP A 437 -9.68 -4.86 0.96
N VAL A 438 -9.33 -5.93 1.68
CA VAL A 438 -8.53 -5.83 2.91
C VAL A 438 -7.17 -5.19 2.64
N ASN A 439 -6.55 -5.51 1.49
CA ASN A 439 -5.26 -4.94 1.12
C ASN A 439 -5.37 -3.44 0.80
N ILE A 440 -6.38 -3.03 0.04
CA ILE A 440 -6.66 -1.61 -0.27
C ILE A 440 -6.99 -0.83 1.01
N LEU A 441 -7.85 -1.38 1.88
CA LEU A 441 -8.24 -0.74 3.13
C LEU A 441 -7.04 -0.52 4.05
N LYS A 442 -6.15 -1.51 4.14
CA LYS A 442 -4.91 -1.38 4.91
C LYS A 442 -3.91 -0.44 4.24
N ASN A 443 -3.91 -0.31 2.92
CA ASN A 443 -2.89 0.46 2.19
C ASN A 443 -3.51 1.60 1.37
N PRO A 444 -4.06 2.65 2.02
CA PRO A 444 -4.66 3.78 1.33
C PRO A 444 -3.69 4.52 0.40
N GLN A 445 -2.39 4.47 0.69
CA GLN A 445 -1.33 5.02 -0.14
C GLN A 445 -1.18 4.31 -1.50
N PHE A 446 -1.85 3.17 -1.73
CA PHE A 446 -1.95 2.58 -3.06
C PHE A 446 -2.96 3.30 -3.95
N VAL A 447 -3.94 3.98 -3.35
CA VAL A 447 -5.05 4.62 -4.06
C VAL A 447 -4.90 6.13 -4.10
N PHE A 448 -4.43 6.71 -3.00
CA PHE A 448 -4.32 8.15 -2.81
C PHE A 448 -2.88 8.58 -2.57
N ASP A 449 -2.54 9.80 -2.99
CA ASP A 449 -1.32 10.49 -2.58
C ASP A 449 -1.48 11.06 -1.17
N VAL A 450 -1.49 10.15 -0.19
CA VAL A 450 -1.63 10.44 1.24
C VAL A 450 -0.50 9.77 2.02
N GLU A 451 -0.16 10.36 3.15
CA GLU A 451 0.76 9.76 4.10
C GLU A 451 0.01 8.79 5.02
N LYS A 452 0.47 7.55 5.07
CA LYS A 452 -0.01 6.54 6.00
C LYS A 452 0.86 6.56 7.24
N THR A 453 0.37 7.16 8.32
CA THR A 453 1.07 7.14 9.62
C THR A 453 0.90 5.76 10.28
N PRO A 454 1.83 5.32 11.14
CA PRO A 454 1.70 4.07 11.88
C PRO A 454 0.42 4.01 12.75
N HIS A 455 0.00 5.14 13.31
CA HIS A 455 -1.26 5.23 14.07
C HIS A 455 -2.50 5.04 13.17
N MET A 456 -2.49 5.63 11.98
CA MET A 456 -3.55 5.42 10.99
C MET A 456 -3.60 3.96 10.54
N ASP A 457 -2.44 3.32 10.30
CA ASP A 457 -2.36 1.89 9.98
C ASP A 457 -3.01 1.02 11.05
N ALA A 458 -2.76 1.31 12.33
CA ALA A 458 -3.37 0.59 13.43
C ALA A 458 -4.90 0.73 13.44
N CYS A 459 -5.43 1.92 13.18
CA CYS A 459 -6.87 2.14 13.08
C CYS A 459 -7.47 1.40 11.88
N LEU A 460 -6.83 1.48 10.70
CA LEU A 460 -7.26 0.76 9.50
C LEU A 460 -7.18 -0.76 9.67
N SER A 461 -6.23 -1.26 10.45
CA SER A 461 -6.12 -2.69 10.78
C SER A 461 -7.28 -3.17 11.66
N VAL A 462 -7.78 -2.34 12.58
CA VAL A 462 -9.01 -2.65 13.33
C VAL A 462 -10.22 -2.75 12.38
N LEU A 463 -10.37 -1.81 11.45
CA LEU A 463 -11.46 -1.81 10.47
C LEU A 463 -11.35 -2.98 9.49
N ALA A 464 -10.15 -3.29 9.02
CA ALA A 464 -9.89 -4.45 8.18
C ALA A 464 -10.25 -5.75 8.89
N GLN A 465 -9.96 -5.88 10.19
CA GLN A 465 -10.39 -7.04 10.96
C GLN A 465 -11.92 -7.13 11.06
N ALA A 466 -12.64 -6.02 11.21
CA ALA A 466 -14.10 -6.02 11.20
C ALA A 466 -14.68 -6.50 9.86
N LEU A 467 -14.08 -6.11 8.72
CA LEU A 467 -14.45 -6.63 7.41
C LEU A 467 -14.15 -8.13 7.29
N ILE A 468 -13.00 -8.60 7.78
CA ILE A 468 -12.64 -10.03 7.82
C ILE A 468 -13.67 -10.82 8.64
N ASP A 469 -14.04 -10.33 9.81
CA ASP A 469 -15.02 -10.98 10.69
C ASP A 469 -16.42 -10.99 10.05
N ALA A 470 -16.77 -9.96 9.26
CA ALA A 470 -18.00 -9.91 8.47
C ALA A 470 -18.04 -10.93 7.33
N CYS A 471 -16.89 -11.37 6.82
CA CYS A 471 -16.82 -12.41 5.78
C CYS A 471 -16.97 -13.83 6.36
N SER A 472 -16.94 -14.01 7.68
CA SER A 472 -17.02 -15.33 8.29
C SER A 472 -18.44 -15.90 8.24
N THR A 473 -18.57 -17.19 7.94
CA THR A 473 -19.83 -17.96 8.03
C THR A 473 -20.21 -18.30 9.47
N SER A 474 -19.23 -18.42 10.38
CA SER A 474 -19.47 -18.83 11.76
C SER A 474 -19.89 -17.66 12.65
N CYS A 475 -20.75 -17.90 13.64
CA CYS A 475 -21.12 -16.85 14.59
C CYS A 475 -19.90 -16.33 15.35
N LEU A 476 -19.86 -15.02 15.61
CA LEU A 476 -18.78 -14.40 16.36
C LEU A 476 -18.85 -14.87 17.82
N THR A 477 -17.90 -15.71 18.23
CA THR A 477 -17.77 -16.15 19.63
C THR A 477 -16.91 -15.16 20.41
N LEU A 478 -17.50 -14.54 21.44
CA LEU A 478 -16.81 -13.58 22.29
C LEU A 478 -16.62 -14.15 23.69
N SER A 479 -15.44 -13.91 24.24
CA SER A 479 -15.03 -14.25 25.60
C SER A 479 -14.34 -13.05 26.24
N LYS A 480 -14.08 -13.12 27.55
CA LYS A 480 -13.33 -12.07 28.26
C LYS A 480 -11.90 -11.88 27.73
N ASP A 481 -11.35 -12.91 27.07
CA ASP A 481 -10.01 -12.88 26.46
C ASP A 481 -10.06 -12.51 24.96
N SER A 482 -11.22 -12.15 24.43
CA SER A 482 -11.34 -11.73 23.04
C SER A 482 -10.62 -10.41 22.81
N PRO A 483 -9.88 -10.26 21.69
CA PRO A 483 -9.20 -9.01 21.35
C PRO A 483 -10.15 -7.82 21.31
N THR A 484 -9.69 -6.66 21.80
CA THR A 484 -10.50 -5.43 21.93
C THR A 484 -11.09 -4.96 20.61
N ASN A 485 -10.37 -5.12 19.50
CA ASN A 485 -10.89 -4.82 18.15
C ASN A 485 -12.13 -5.66 17.78
N LYS A 486 -12.17 -6.94 18.18
CA LYS A 486 -13.35 -7.80 17.97
C LYS A 486 -14.53 -7.38 18.85
N LEU A 487 -14.26 -7.02 20.10
CA LEU A 487 -15.29 -6.50 21.02
C LEU A 487 -15.87 -5.17 20.52
N LEU A 488 -15.04 -4.31 19.93
CA LEU A 488 -15.42 -2.97 19.51
C LEU A 488 -16.50 -2.96 18.41
N PHE A 489 -16.44 -3.89 17.46
CA PHE A 489 -17.37 -3.99 16.33
C PHE A 489 -18.37 -5.15 16.43
N ALA A 490 -18.35 -5.92 17.52
CA ALA A 490 -19.17 -7.12 17.72
C ALA A 490 -20.67 -6.93 17.41
N ARG A 491 -21.22 -5.75 17.73
CA ARG A 491 -22.64 -5.46 17.54
C ARG A 491 -23.01 -5.25 16.06
N GLU A 492 -22.09 -4.71 15.27
CA GLU A 492 -22.28 -4.38 13.85
C GLU A 492 -21.95 -5.57 12.93
N ILE A 493 -21.11 -6.52 13.38
CA ILE A 493 -20.73 -7.70 12.56
C ILE A 493 -21.93 -8.44 11.96
N PRO A 494 -23.05 -8.71 12.67
CA PRO A 494 -24.21 -9.37 12.06
C PRO A 494 -24.82 -8.61 10.88
N GLU A 495 -24.85 -7.28 10.94
CA GLU A 495 -25.33 -6.43 9.83
C GLU A 495 -24.37 -6.52 8.65
N PHE A 496 -23.06 -6.40 8.88
CA PHE A 496 -22.06 -6.51 7.81
C PHE A 496 -22.01 -7.92 7.20
N LYS A 497 -22.25 -8.97 7.99
CA LYS A 497 -22.38 -10.35 7.47
C LYS A 497 -23.55 -10.47 6.50
N LYS A 498 -24.70 -9.88 6.85
CA LYS A 498 -25.86 -9.86 5.96
C LYS A 498 -25.52 -9.12 4.67
N LEU A 499 -24.85 -7.97 4.75
CA LEU A 499 -24.42 -7.23 3.58
C LEU A 499 -23.48 -8.04 2.66
N VAL A 500 -22.55 -8.84 3.21
CA VAL A 500 -21.71 -9.76 2.42
C VAL A 500 -22.55 -10.85 1.74
N GLN A 501 -23.53 -11.41 2.46
CA GLN A 501 -24.43 -12.44 1.91
C GLN A 501 -25.26 -11.87 0.76
N ASP A 502 -25.93 -10.74 0.98
CA ASP A 502 -26.74 -10.03 -0.01
C ASP A 502 -25.89 -9.73 -1.26
N TYR A 503 -24.66 -9.22 -1.09
CA TYR A 503 -23.73 -8.97 -2.21
C TYR A 503 -23.41 -10.24 -3.03
N TYR A 504 -23.14 -11.36 -2.37
CA TYR A 504 -22.84 -12.62 -3.06
C TYR A 504 -24.05 -13.19 -3.79
N GLU A 505 -25.25 -13.03 -3.23
CA GLU A 505 -26.51 -13.43 -3.88
C GLU A 505 -26.83 -12.55 -5.08
N GLU A 506 -26.68 -11.23 -4.96
CA GLU A 506 -26.89 -10.27 -6.05
C GLU A 506 -25.93 -10.53 -7.21
N VAL A 507 -24.64 -10.70 -6.94
CA VAL A 507 -23.65 -11.06 -7.98
C VAL A 507 -23.99 -12.41 -8.61
N GLN A 508 -24.43 -13.40 -7.82
CA GLN A 508 -24.82 -14.69 -8.38
C GLN A 508 -26.01 -14.57 -9.34
N GLN A 509 -26.98 -13.70 -9.05
CA GLN A 509 -28.16 -13.45 -9.87
C GLN A 509 -27.90 -12.66 -11.15
N LEU A 510 -26.75 -12.01 -11.29
CA LEU A 510 -26.36 -11.37 -12.55
C LEU A 510 -26.34 -12.39 -13.70
N PRO A 511 -26.68 -11.99 -14.93
CA PRO A 511 -26.57 -12.86 -16.09
C PRO A 511 -25.14 -13.43 -16.24
N PRO A 512 -25.01 -14.72 -16.63
CA PRO A 512 -23.70 -15.29 -16.91
C PRO A 512 -23.05 -14.56 -18.08
N LEU A 513 -21.75 -14.30 -17.96
CA LEU A 513 -20.98 -13.57 -18.97
C LEU A 513 -20.32 -14.55 -19.95
N SER A 514 -20.43 -14.24 -21.25
CA SER A 514 -19.62 -14.87 -22.28
C SER A 514 -18.16 -14.40 -22.21
N GLU A 515 -17.23 -15.21 -22.74
CA GLU A 515 -15.81 -14.79 -22.81
C GLU A 515 -15.64 -13.51 -23.63
N GLN A 516 -16.46 -13.30 -24.67
CA GLN A 516 -16.43 -12.09 -25.49
C GLN A 516 -16.82 -10.84 -24.67
N GLU A 517 -17.87 -10.91 -23.85
CA GLU A 517 -18.29 -9.76 -23.02
C GLU A 517 -17.22 -9.37 -21.99
N VAL A 518 -16.57 -10.36 -21.37
CA VAL A 518 -15.47 -10.10 -20.44
C VAL A 518 -14.29 -9.49 -21.17
N ASN A 519 -13.92 -10.01 -22.34
CA ASN A 519 -12.83 -9.46 -23.13
C ASN A 519 -13.14 -8.03 -23.61
N SER A 520 -14.39 -7.73 -23.98
CA SER A 520 -14.83 -6.37 -24.30
C SER A 520 -14.71 -5.43 -23.10
N TYR A 521 -15.16 -5.85 -21.92
CA TYR A 521 -15.00 -5.06 -20.68
C TYR A 521 -13.52 -4.78 -20.38
N MET A 522 -12.65 -5.79 -20.47
CA MET A 522 -11.21 -5.61 -20.23
C MET A 522 -10.54 -4.74 -21.32
N ALA A 523 -11.03 -4.80 -22.56
CA ALA A 523 -10.55 -3.96 -23.65
C ALA A 523 -10.94 -2.49 -23.45
N GLU A 524 -12.13 -2.21 -22.90
CA GLU A 524 -12.54 -0.85 -22.52
C GLU A 524 -11.64 -0.28 -21.41
N ASP A 525 -11.35 -1.07 -20.37
CA ASP A 525 -10.39 -0.68 -19.33
C ASP A 525 -9.00 -0.41 -19.92
N PHE A 526 -8.53 -1.27 -20.82
CA PHE A 526 -7.27 -1.06 -21.52
C PHE A 526 -7.29 0.20 -22.40
N GLN A 527 -8.40 0.48 -23.10
CA GLN A 527 -8.55 1.70 -23.91
C GLN A 527 -8.51 2.96 -23.02
N ARG A 528 -9.02 2.88 -21.79
CA ARG A 528 -9.05 4.01 -20.85
C ARG A 528 -7.66 4.35 -20.30
N TYR A 529 -6.81 3.35 -20.06
CA TYR A 529 -5.54 3.54 -19.36
C TYR A 529 -4.28 3.33 -20.20
N GLY A 530 -4.39 2.62 -21.33
CA GLY A 530 -3.28 2.29 -22.20
C GLY A 530 -2.27 1.29 -21.62
N GLU A 531 -1.15 1.14 -22.33
CA GLU A 531 0.00 0.40 -21.86
C GLU A 531 0.80 1.27 -20.89
N VAL A 532 0.86 0.86 -19.63
CA VAL A 532 1.51 1.63 -18.55
C VAL A 532 2.84 1.05 -18.08
N PHE A 533 3.19 -0.16 -18.55
CA PHE A 533 4.42 -0.84 -18.14
C PHE A 533 5.31 -1.14 -19.34
N ASN A 534 6.61 -0.92 -19.18
CA ASN A 534 7.61 -1.31 -20.17
C ASN A 534 7.70 -2.84 -20.21
N THR A 535 7.09 -3.43 -21.24
CA THR A 535 7.03 -4.88 -21.44
C THR A 535 8.39 -5.51 -21.64
N LYS A 536 9.35 -4.81 -22.26
CA LYS A 536 10.74 -5.26 -22.43
C LYS A 536 11.45 -5.36 -21.07
N TYR A 537 11.32 -4.34 -20.22
CA TYR A 537 11.91 -4.37 -18.88
C TYR A 537 11.32 -5.51 -18.05
N ALA A 538 9.99 -5.65 -18.03
CA ALA A 538 9.34 -6.77 -17.33
C ALA A 538 9.82 -8.14 -17.85
N ALA A 539 9.96 -8.31 -19.17
CA ALA A 539 10.50 -9.53 -19.77
C ALA A 539 11.95 -9.80 -19.34
N SER A 540 12.78 -8.75 -19.22
CA SER A 540 14.16 -8.89 -18.74
C SER A 540 14.24 -9.38 -17.28
N GLU A 541 13.31 -8.93 -16.43
CA GLU A 541 13.21 -9.40 -15.05
C GLU A 541 12.69 -10.85 -14.97
N ILE A 542 11.78 -11.24 -15.86
CA ILE A 542 11.32 -12.64 -15.98
C ILE A 542 12.46 -13.53 -16.49
N TYR A 543 13.26 -13.04 -17.44
CA TYR A 543 14.38 -13.77 -18.02
C TYR A 543 15.44 -14.17 -16.97
N LYS A 544 15.63 -13.36 -15.91
CA LYS A 544 16.49 -13.73 -14.77
C LYS A 544 16.09 -15.06 -14.13
N TYR A 545 14.80 -15.31 -13.98
CA TYR A 545 14.29 -16.59 -13.46
C TYR A 545 14.53 -17.72 -14.45
N LEU A 546 14.35 -17.46 -15.75
CA LEU A 546 14.65 -18.44 -16.79
C LEU A 546 16.12 -18.88 -16.75
N VAL A 547 17.06 -17.94 -16.68
CA VAL A 547 18.50 -18.25 -16.60
C VAL A 547 18.81 -19.06 -15.34
N ARG A 548 18.25 -18.68 -14.18
CA ARG A 548 18.46 -19.36 -12.91
C ARG A 548 18.01 -20.83 -12.94
N TYR A 549 16.93 -21.13 -13.67
CA TYR A 549 16.29 -22.46 -13.69
C TYR A 549 16.27 -23.09 -15.09
N ARG A 550 17.23 -22.71 -15.94
CA ARG A 550 17.24 -23.06 -17.37
C ARG A 550 17.20 -24.57 -17.62
N HIS A 551 17.95 -25.34 -16.85
CA HIS A 551 18.03 -26.80 -17.01
C HIS A 551 16.67 -27.44 -16.73
N GLN A 552 16.06 -27.07 -15.60
CA GLN A 552 14.78 -27.60 -15.17
C GLN A 552 13.67 -27.23 -16.17
N VAL A 553 13.70 -25.99 -16.68
CA VAL A 553 12.72 -25.50 -17.67
C VAL A 553 12.86 -26.23 -19.01
N LEU A 554 14.08 -26.44 -19.50
CA LEU A 554 14.33 -27.22 -20.72
C LEU A 554 13.89 -28.68 -20.54
N GLU A 555 14.29 -29.33 -19.44
CA GLU A 555 13.92 -30.71 -19.14
C GLU A 555 12.40 -30.87 -19.05
N ALA A 556 11.69 -29.98 -18.36
CA ALA A 556 10.24 -30.01 -18.26
C ALA A 556 9.55 -29.86 -19.62
N MET A 557 10.10 -29.03 -20.52
CA MET A 557 9.58 -28.91 -21.88
C MET A 557 9.91 -30.11 -22.77
N GLU A 558 11.08 -30.72 -22.60
CA GLU A 558 11.44 -31.96 -23.29
C GLU A 558 10.55 -33.12 -22.84
N LEU A 559 10.15 -33.19 -21.57
CA LEU A 559 9.22 -34.21 -21.09
C LEU A 559 7.77 -33.97 -21.54
N ASN A 560 7.41 -32.74 -21.94
CA ASN A 560 6.06 -32.39 -22.35
C ASN A 560 5.83 -32.61 -23.87
N GLN A 561 4.94 -33.55 -24.22
CA GLN A 561 4.68 -33.91 -25.62
C GLN A 561 4.16 -32.73 -26.48
N THR A 562 3.33 -31.84 -25.91
CA THR A 562 2.82 -30.67 -26.63
C THR A 562 3.93 -29.66 -26.89
N ALA A 563 4.80 -29.43 -25.91
CA ALA A 563 5.96 -28.54 -26.05
C ALA A 563 6.96 -29.05 -27.11
N GLN A 564 7.24 -30.35 -27.15
CA GLN A 564 8.05 -30.96 -28.19
C GLN A 564 7.45 -30.76 -29.59
N ARG A 565 6.14 -31.02 -29.77
CA ARG A 565 5.45 -30.81 -31.06
C ARG A 565 5.53 -29.37 -31.55
N MET A 566 5.51 -28.42 -30.62
CA MET A 566 5.63 -26.98 -30.91
C MET A 566 7.07 -26.49 -31.03
N GLN A 567 8.05 -27.38 -30.88
CA GLN A 567 9.49 -27.12 -30.87
C GLN A 567 9.90 -26.05 -29.83
N LEU A 568 9.20 -26.00 -28.69
CA LEU A 568 9.49 -25.02 -27.64
C LEU A 568 10.90 -25.18 -27.03
N PRO A 569 11.44 -26.39 -26.78
CA PRO A 569 12.82 -26.54 -26.32
C PRO A 569 13.82 -25.88 -27.28
N ASN A 570 13.71 -26.16 -28.57
CA ASN A 570 14.60 -25.60 -29.59
C ASN A 570 14.52 -24.07 -29.67
N LYS A 571 13.29 -23.52 -29.60
CA LYS A 571 13.08 -22.06 -29.57
C LYS A 571 13.67 -21.43 -28.32
N LEU A 572 13.54 -22.07 -27.16
CA LEU A 572 14.16 -21.58 -25.94
C LEU A 572 15.68 -21.63 -26.03
N SER A 573 16.26 -22.72 -26.53
CA SER A 573 17.71 -22.81 -26.72
C SER A 573 18.24 -21.74 -27.66
N ALA A 574 17.51 -21.43 -28.74
CA ALA A 574 17.85 -20.33 -29.64
C ALA A 574 17.84 -18.97 -28.93
N VAL A 575 16.82 -18.70 -28.10
CA VAL A 575 16.75 -17.49 -27.27
C VAL A 575 17.95 -17.39 -26.32
N LEU A 576 18.28 -18.49 -25.63
CA LEU A 576 19.40 -18.53 -24.70
C LEU A 576 20.72 -18.25 -25.42
N SER A 577 21.01 -18.92 -26.54
CA SER A 577 22.22 -18.66 -27.35
C SER A 577 22.28 -17.22 -27.87
N GLN A 578 21.18 -16.70 -28.41
CA GLN A 578 21.13 -15.35 -28.98
C GLN A 578 21.39 -14.25 -27.94
N ILE A 579 21.04 -14.50 -26.67
CA ILE A 579 21.27 -13.55 -25.57
C ILE A 579 22.62 -13.81 -24.89
N GLU A 580 23.00 -15.07 -24.69
CA GLU A 580 24.18 -15.46 -23.91
C GLU A 580 25.48 -15.35 -24.73
N ASP A 581 25.50 -15.81 -25.99
CA ASP A 581 26.72 -15.85 -26.81
C ASP A 581 27.37 -14.46 -26.98
N PRO A 582 26.62 -13.38 -27.31
CA PRO A 582 27.19 -12.04 -27.39
C PRO A 582 27.69 -11.50 -26.05
N VAL A 583 27.08 -11.91 -24.93
CA VAL A 583 27.42 -11.46 -23.57
C VAL A 583 28.68 -12.17 -23.08
N TYR A 584 28.82 -13.47 -23.35
CA TYR A 584 30.00 -14.25 -22.99
C TYR A 584 31.22 -13.85 -23.82
N GLU A 585 31.09 -13.69 -25.14
CA GLU A 585 32.20 -13.29 -26.02
C GLU A 585 32.79 -11.94 -25.59
N ASN A 586 31.97 -10.92 -25.32
CA ASN A 586 32.44 -9.58 -24.95
C ASN A 586 32.87 -9.43 -23.48
N CYS A 587 32.38 -10.26 -22.56
CA CYS A 587 32.86 -10.26 -21.16
C CYS A 587 34.20 -11.01 -21.01
N SER A 588 34.45 -12.02 -21.86
CA SER A 588 35.70 -12.79 -21.84
C SER A 588 36.94 -11.99 -22.28
N GLU A 589 36.76 -10.86 -22.97
CA GLU A 589 37.86 -9.96 -23.33
C GLU A 589 38.35 -9.06 -22.16
N LYS A 590 37.69 -9.07 -20.99
CA LYS A 590 38.00 -8.12 -19.89
C LYS A 590 38.45 -8.72 -18.55
N ASP A 591 38.34 -10.02 -18.32
CA ASP A 591 38.74 -10.64 -17.05
C ASP A 591 39.96 -11.57 -17.20
N GLU A 592 41.17 -11.02 -17.01
CA GLU A 592 42.40 -11.81 -16.77
C GLU A 592 42.51 -12.34 -15.32
N THR A 593 41.54 -12.06 -14.45
CA THR A 593 41.57 -12.53 -13.06
C THR A 593 40.58 -13.67 -12.86
N GLY A 594 41.07 -14.90 -13.01
CA GLY A 594 40.31 -16.14 -12.85
C GLY A 594 39.73 -16.34 -11.44
N VAL A 595 38.61 -15.66 -11.16
CA VAL A 595 37.78 -15.86 -9.97
C VAL A 595 36.45 -16.47 -10.42
N MET A 596 36.23 -17.74 -10.06
CA MET A 596 34.93 -18.39 -10.19
C MET A 596 33.95 -17.81 -9.16
N GLY A 597 33.15 -16.83 -9.58
CA GLY A 597 32.06 -16.30 -8.78
C GLY A 597 31.15 -15.38 -9.59
N VAL A 598 29.91 -15.84 -9.83
CA VAL A 598 28.80 -15.13 -10.48
C VAL A 598 28.86 -15.11 -12.01
N SER A 599 27.78 -15.56 -12.69
CA SER A 599 27.68 -15.53 -14.16
C SER A 599 27.71 -14.08 -14.66
N PRO A 600 28.47 -13.75 -15.73
CA PRO A 600 28.49 -12.41 -16.32
C PRO A 600 27.08 -11.88 -16.62
N LEU A 601 26.16 -12.75 -17.04
CA LEU A 601 24.74 -12.43 -17.27
C LEU A 601 24.00 -11.95 -16.02
N SER A 602 24.31 -12.51 -14.86
CA SER A 602 23.61 -12.18 -13.61
C SER A 602 24.05 -10.83 -13.04
N LEU A 603 25.33 -10.46 -13.20
CA LEU A 603 25.82 -9.11 -12.92
C LEU A 603 25.23 -8.11 -13.92
N TRP A 604 25.18 -8.48 -15.20
CA TRP A 604 24.64 -7.67 -16.30
C TRP A 604 23.15 -7.33 -16.17
N LEU A 605 22.30 -8.32 -15.92
CA LEU A 605 20.85 -8.13 -15.79
C LEU A 605 20.47 -7.33 -14.53
N SER A 606 21.37 -7.24 -13.54
CA SER A 606 21.16 -6.46 -12.32
C SER A 606 21.38 -4.95 -12.49
N GLY A 607 21.92 -4.51 -13.64
CA GLY A 607 22.17 -3.11 -13.93
C GLY A 607 23.31 -2.48 -13.12
N HIS A 608 24.16 -3.29 -12.48
CA HIS A 608 25.38 -2.82 -11.83
C HIS A 608 26.54 -2.83 -12.82
N PHE A 609 26.78 -1.68 -13.46
CA PHE A 609 28.07 -1.25 -14.00
C PHE A 609 28.27 0.23 -13.71
#